data_AF-A0A939JJF5-F1
#
_entry.id   AF-A0A939JJF5-F1
#
_cell.length_a   1.000
_cell.length_b   1.000
_cell.length_c   1.000
_cell.angle_alpha   90.00
_cell.angle_beta   90.00
_cell.angle_gamma   90.00
#
_symmetry.space_group_name_H-M   'P 1'
#
loop_
_entity.id
_entity.type
_entity.pdbx_description
1 polymer ?
#
loop_
_entity_poly.entity_id
_entity_poly.type
_entity_poly.pdbx_seq_one_letter_code
_entity_poly.pdbx_strand_id
1 'polypeptide(L)'
;RIAVPATSQLGAMDKGWPEAYEAAATRLASAGAQLLPVDLTPFTEAAAMLYEGAFVAERYTAVGPFIDKDTPDLDPTVAAIIRLARDLPAHRLYAD
;
A
#
# COMPACT_ATOMS: atom_id res chain seq x y z
N ARG A 1 -11.51 -16.14 15.97
CA ARG A 1 -11.26 -16.54 14.55
C ARG A 1 -10.36 -15.49 13.94
N ILE A 2 -9.33 -15.89 13.20
CA ILE A 2 -8.34 -14.97 12.62
C ILE A 2 -8.18 -15.33 11.14
N ALA A 3 -8.35 -14.34 10.26
CA ALA A 3 -8.10 -14.50 8.84
C ALA A 3 -6.59 -14.44 8.58
N VAL A 4 -6.07 -15.43 7.85
CA VAL A 4 -4.63 -15.57 7.55
C VAL A 4 -4.49 -15.84 6.05
N PRO A 5 -3.97 -14.89 5.27
CA PRO A 5 -3.66 -15.14 3.86
C PRO A 5 -2.47 -16.09 3.73
N ALA A 6 -2.41 -16.80 2.61
CA ALA A 6 -1.25 -17.60 2.25
C ALA A 6 -0.03 -16.71 2.02
N THR A 7 1.16 -17.18 2.37
CA THR A 7 2.42 -16.45 2.15
C THR A 7 2.66 -16.08 0.69
N SER A 8 2.12 -16.86 -0.26
CA SER A 8 2.16 -16.55 -1.69
C SER A 8 1.39 -15.27 -2.07
N GLN A 9 0.46 -14.79 -1.24
CA GLN A 9 -0.30 -13.55 -1.44
C GLN A 9 0.31 -12.34 -0.71
N LEU A 10 1.43 -12.52 0.02
CA LEU A 10 2.08 -11.43 0.78
C LEU A 10 3.15 -10.68 -0.03
N GLY A 11 3.36 -11.05 -1.30
CA GLY A 11 4.38 -10.45 -2.15
C GLY A 11 5.80 -10.90 -1.80
N ALA A 12 6.79 -10.14 -2.27
CA ALA A 12 8.19 -10.41 -1.97
C ALA A 12 8.48 -10.11 -0.50
N MET A 13 9.03 -11.10 0.21
CA MET A 13 9.40 -10.98 1.62
C MET A 13 10.89 -11.19 1.77
N ASP A 14 11.49 -10.49 2.73
CA ASP A 14 12.89 -10.71 3.10
C ASP A 14 13.11 -12.11 3.66
N LYS A 15 14.36 -12.58 3.57
CA LYS A 15 14.76 -13.89 4.12
C LYS A 15 14.38 -13.99 5.60
N GLY A 16 13.72 -15.08 5.98
CA GLY A 16 13.29 -15.33 7.36
C GLY A 16 11.91 -14.79 7.71
N TRP A 17 11.34 -13.90 6.88
CA TRP A 17 10.01 -13.35 7.12
C TRP A 17 8.87 -14.34 6.83
N PRO A 18 8.91 -15.15 5.75
CA PRO A 18 7.89 -16.19 5.55
C PRO A 18 7.81 -17.16 6.74
N GLU A 19 8.97 -17.59 7.25
CA GLU A 19 9.05 -18.51 8.39
C GLU A 19 8.54 -17.84 9.68
N ALA A 20 8.89 -16.57 9.90
CA ALA A 20 8.40 -15.81 11.06
C ALA A 20 6.89 -15.60 11.03
N TYR A 21 6.31 -15.35 9.84
CA TYR A 21 4.88 -15.22 9.63
C TYR A 21 4.13 -16.52 9.96
N GLU A 22 4.58 -17.64 9.40
CA GLU A 22 4.00 -18.97 9.67
C GLU A 22 4.13 -19.36 11.16
N ALA A 23 5.27 -19.02 11.78
CA ALA A 23 5.46 -19.22 13.22
C ALA A 23 4.52 -18.34 14.07
N ALA A 24 4.20 -17.12 13.62
CA ALA A 24 3.20 -16.27 14.28
C ALA A 24 1.78 -16.86 14.16
N ALA A 25 1.38 -17.32 12.97
CA ALA A 25 0.11 -17.99 12.76
C ALA A 25 -0.01 -19.25 13.63
N THR A 26 1.04 -20.08 13.67
CA THR A 26 1.09 -21.29 14.49
C THR A 26 0.91 -20.97 15.98
N ARG A 27 1.59 -19.93 16.49
CA ARG A 27 1.44 -19.50 17.90
C ARG A 27 0.00 -19.07 18.22
N LEU A 28 -0.67 -18.38 17.31
CA LEU A 28 -2.08 -18.02 17.48
C LEU A 28 -2.98 -19.26 17.51
N ALA A 29 -2.75 -20.23 16.64
CA ALA A 29 -3.49 -21.49 16.65
C ALA A 29 -3.28 -22.27 17.95
N SER A 30 -2.05 -22.38 18.43
CA SER A 30 -1.73 -23.02 19.72
C SER A 30 -2.36 -22.31 20.92
N ALA A 31 -2.59 -21.00 20.82
CA ALA A 31 -3.30 -20.21 21.82
C ALA A 31 -4.84 -20.36 21.75
N GLY A 32 -5.35 -21.23 20.87
CA GLY A 32 -6.78 -21.51 20.72
C GLY A 32 -7.49 -20.70 19.63
N ALA A 33 -6.76 -19.93 18.82
CA ALA A 33 -7.37 -19.23 17.69
C ALA A 33 -7.70 -20.20 16.55
N GLN A 34 -8.94 -20.17 16.08
CA GLN A 34 -9.28 -20.78 14.78
C GLN A 34 -8.78 -19.88 13.66
N LEU A 35 -7.79 -20.35 12.90
CA LEU A 35 -7.31 -19.68 11.69
C LEU A 35 -8.23 -20.02 10.50
N LEU A 36 -8.49 -19.02 9.66
CA LEU A 36 -9.30 -19.16 8.46
C LEU A 36 -8.50 -18.60 7.27
N PRO A 37 -8.49 -19.30 6.12
CA PRO A 37 -7.89 -18.73 4.92
C PRO A 37 -8.68 -17.50 4.47
N VAL A 38 -7.97 -16.51 3.93
CA VAL A 38 -8.57 -15.34 3.28
C VAL A 38 -7.85 -15.06 1.98
N ASP A 39 -8.62 -14.75 0.95
CA ASP A 39 -8.08 -14.25 -0.30
C ASP A 39 -7.72 -12.77 -0.14
N LEU A 40 -6.43 -12.45 -0.27
CA LEU A 40 -5.94 -11.09 -0.11
C LEU A 40 -6.11 -10.24 -1.38
N THR A 41 -6.46 -10.83 -2.52
CA THR A 41 -6.57 -10.15 -3.83
C THR A 41 -7.36 -8.83 -3.79
N PRO A 42 -8.61 -8.78 -3.28
CA PRO A 42 -9.37 -7.52 -3.25
C PRO A 42 -8.74 -6.46 -2.34
N PHE A 43 -8.01 -6.87 -1.29
CA PHE A 43 -7.31 -5.95 -0.40
C PHE A 43 -6.07 -5.38 -1.06
N THR A 44 -5.32 -6.20 -1.80
CA THR A 44 -4.13 -5.76 -2.54
C THR A 44 -4.49 -4.87 -3.73
N GLU A 45 -5.58 -5.17 -4.43
CA GLU A 45 -6.11 -4.31 -5.50
C GLU A 45 -6.51 -2.94 -4.92
N ALA A 46 -7.21 -2.93 -3.78
CA ALA A 46 -7.54 -1.68 -3.10
C ALA A 46 -6.32 -0.91 -2.60
N ALA A 47 -5.29 -1.60 -2.10
CA ALA A 47 -4.05 -0.97 -1.66
C ALA A 47 -3.26 -0.34 -2.82
N ALA A 48 -3.28 -0.95 -4.02
CA ALA A 48 -2.61 -0.39 -5.20
C ALA A 48 -3.19 0.98 -5.59
N MET A 49 -4.50 1.18 -5.44
CA MET A 49 -5.17 2.46 -5.71
C MET A 49 -4.63 3.64 -4.87
N LEU A 50 -3.96 3.40 -3.73
CA LEU A 50 -3.39 4.48 -2.90
C LEU A 50 -2.22 5.22 -3.56
N TYR A 51 -1.47 4.56 -4.45
CA TYR A 51 -0.35 5.15 -5.17
C TYR A 51 -0.59 5.25 -6.67
N GLU A 52 -1.41 4.35 -7.22
CA GLU A 52 -1.70 4.31 -8.66
C GLU A 52 -2.99 5.06 -9.02
N GLY A 53 -3.81 5.40 -8.02
CA GLY A 53 -5.11 6.04 -8.21
C GLY A 53 -5.24 7.41 -7.54
N ALA A 54 -6.50 7.83 -7.35
CA ALA A 54 -6.84 9.21 -7.06
C ALA A 54 -6.30 9.81 -5.75
N PHE A 55 -5.89 8.98 -4.81
CA PHE A 55 -5.42 9.44 -3.49
C PHE A 55 -4.10 10.22 -3.53
N VAL A 56 -3.28 10.06 -4.58
CA VAL A 56 -2.07 10.89 -4.76
C VAL A 56 -2.46 12.33 -5.15
N ALA A 57 -3.60 12.54 -5.82
CA ALA A 57 -4.11 13.86 -6.17
C ALA A 57 -4.49 14.72 -4.95
N GLU A 58 -4.92 14.08 -3.85
CA GLU A 58 -5.14 14.76 -2.58
C GLU A 58 -3.84 15.35 -2.01
N ARG A 59 -2.72 14.61 -2.13
CA ARG A 59 -1.40 15.09 -1.71
C ARG A 59 -0.95 16.29 -2.53
N TYR A 60 -1.18 16.27 -3.84
CA TYR A 60 -0.92 17.42 -4.70
C TYR A 60 -1.82 18.61 -4.35
N THR A 61 -3.09 18.40 -4.06
CA THR A 61 -4.00 19.46 -3.61
C THR A 61 -3.50 20.14 -2.33
N ALA A 62 -2.96 19.35 -1.38
CA ALA A 62 -2.48 19.86 -0.10
C ALA A 62 -1.18 20.67 -0.21
N VAL A 63 -0.20 20.20 -1.00
CA VAL A 63 1.18 20.77 -1.00
C VAL A 63 1.82 20.98 -2.37
N GLY A 64 1.14 20.62 -3.47
CA GLY A 64 1.61 20.76 -4.84
C GLY A 64 2.12 22.16 -5.18
N PRO A 65 1.35 23.24 -4.94
CA PRO A 65 1.79 24.61 -5.21
C PRO A 65 3.07 25.03 -4.47
N PHE A 66 3.42 24.38 -3.36
CA PHE A 66 4.69 24.59 -2.65
C PHE A 66 5.84 23.82 -3.33
N ILE A 67 5.61 22.55 -3.65
CA ILE A 67 6.57 21.68 -4.34
C ILE A 67 6.93 22.22 -5.74
N ASP A 68 6.01 22.93 -6.37
CA ASP A 68 6.15 23.49 -7.71
C ASP A 68 7.02 24.74 -7.77
N LYS A 69 7.23 25.39 -6.62
CA LYS A 69 8.16 26.51 -6.50
C LYS A 69 9.62 26.05 -6.49
N ASP A 70 9.85 24.74 -6.49
CA ASP A 70 11.17 24.10 -6.49
C ASP A 70 12.09 24.67 -5.40
N THR A 71 11.56 24.68 -4.18
CA THR A 71 12.26 25.23 -3.02
C THR A 71 13.47 24.34 -2.68
N PRO A 72 14.62 24.90 -2.24
CA PRO A 72 15.72 24.10 -1.71
C PRO A 72 15.24 23.16 -0.59
N ASP A 73 15.90 22.02 -0.44
CA ASP A 73 15.69 21.03 0.63
C ASP A 73 14.41 20.17 0.54
N LEU A 74 13.74 20.12 -0.61
CA LEU A 74 12.71 19.11 -0.85
C LEU A 74 13.33 17.72 -1.00
N ASP A 75 12.75 16.72 -0.34
CA ASP A 75 13.09 15.32 -0.62
C ASP A 75 12.69 14.99 -2.08
N PRO A 76 13.64 14.53 -2.91
CA PRO A 76 13.40 14.34 -4.34
C PRO A 76 12.38 13.23 -4.63
N THR A 77 12.30 12.20 -3.75
CA THR A 77 11.36 11.08 -3.92
C THR A 77 9.92 11.54 -3.66
N VAL A 78 9.71 12.25 -2.54
CA VAL A 78 8.41 12.79 -2.17
C VAL A 78 7.94 13.83 -3.19
N ALA A 79 8.82 14.73 -3.62
CA ALA A 79 8.50 15.72 -4.64
C ALA A 79 8.09 15.06 -5.96
N ALA A 80 8.79 14.00 -6.38
CA ALA A 80 8.44 13.24 -7.59
C ALA A 80 7.05 12.58 -7.47
N ILE A 81 6.76 11.90 -6.36
CA ILE A 81 5.46 11.24 -6.12
C ILE A 81 4.32 12.26 -6.19
N ILE A 82 4.47 13.42 -5.54
CA ILE A 82 3.42 14.42 -5.49
C ILE A 82 3.26 15.11 -6.85
N ARG A 83 4.34 15.36 -7.60
CA ARG A 83 4.27 15.95 -8.95
C ARG A 83 3.57 15.03 -9.95
N LEU A 84 3.74 13.71 -9.85
CA LEU A 84 3.02 12.75 -10.73
C LEU A 84 1.50 12.92 -10.67
N ALA A 85 0.97 13.30 -9.51
CA ALA A 85 -0.46 13.54 -9.32
C ALA A 85 -0.99 14.81 -10.02
N ARG A 86 -0.12 15.76 -10.38
CA ARG A 86 -0.51 16.96 -11.11
C ARG A 86 -1.17 16.63 -12.44
N ASP A 87 -0.60 15.65 -13.14
CA ASP A 87 -0.91 15.35 -14.54
C ASP A 87 -1.90 14.17 -14.68
N LEU A 88 -2.44 13.65 -13.57
CA LEU A 88 -3.42 12.57 -13.59
C LEU A 88 -4.81 13.14 -13.95
N PRO A 89 -5.41 12.79 -15.10
CA PRO A 89 -6.66 13.39 -15.54
C PRO A 89 -7.84 12.86 -14.72
N ALA A 90 -8.81 13.73 -14.42
CA ALA A 90 -9.93 13.43 -13.52
C ALA A 90 -10.79 12.22 -13.91
N HIS A 91 -10.91 11.89 -15.21
CA HIS A 91 -11.65 10.71 -15.64
C HIS A 91 -10.93 9.40 -15.33
N ARG A 92 -9.59 9.41 -15.16
CA ARG A 92 -8.84 8.26 -14.65
C ARG A 92 -9.02 8.13 -13.15
N LEU A 93 -9.03 9.25 -12.41
CA LEU A 93 -9.34 9.26 -10.97
C LEU A 93 -10.73 8.65 -10.65
N TYR A 94 -11.68 8.79 -11.57
CA TYR A 94 -13.06 8.31 -11.41
C TYR A 94 -13.25 6.85 -11.88
N ALA A 95 -12.35 6.35 -12.72
CA ALA A 95 -12.42 5.01 -13.29
C ALA A 95 -11.69 3.95 -12.45
N ASP A 96 -11.02 4.37 -11.37
CA ASP A 96 -10.51 3.54 -10.28
C ASP A 96 -11.64 3.16 -9.31
#